data_AF-A0A838H9M2-F1
#
_entry.id   AF-A0A838H9M2-F1
#
_cell.length_a   1.000
_cell.length_b   1.000
_cell.length_c   1.000
_cell.angle_alpha   90.00
_cell.angle_beta   90.00
_cell.angle_gamma   90.00
#
_symmetry.space_group_name_H-M   'P 1'
#
loop_
_entity.id
_entity.type
_entity.pdbx_description
1 polymer ?
#
loop_
_entity_poly.entity_id
_entity_poly.type
_entity_poly.pdbx_seq_one_letter_code
_entity_poly.pdbx_strand_id
1 'polypeptide(L)'
;MFSKVLVANRGEIAVRAFRAAYELGAKTVAVFPHEDRGSEHRLKADEAYEIGERGHPVRAYLDPAEIVDAALRSGAEAIYPGYGFLSENPALAQACVAAGITFVGPSSDVLRLTGNKASAVAAARAAGVPVLANVAPSLDVDEVCETAATLTFPVFVKAVAGGGGRGMRRVDDPSRLREAVESAMREADGAFGDRTVFVEEAVIEPRHIEVQILADGAGNVIHLFERDCSLQRRHQKVVELAPAPHLDPQLRRRICDDAVAFAREIGYSNAGTVEFLVSPDGRHVFIEMNPRI
;
A
#
# COMPACT_ATOMS: atom_id res chain seq x y z
N MET A 1 22.96 5.45 15.82
CA MET A 1 21.71 5.13 16.54
C MET A 1 21.12 6.45 16.99
N PHE A 2 19.83 6.69 16.77
CA PHE A 2 19.24 8.01 17.06
C PHE A 2 19.14 8.23 18.56
N SER A 3 19.47 9.43 19.02
CA SER A 3 19.31 9.80 20.43
C SER A 3 17.87 10.15 20.77
N LYS A 4 17.10 10.63 19.79
CA LYS A 4 15.69 11.05 19.96
C LYS A 4 14.88 10.81 18.69
N VAL A 5 13.70 10.20 18.84
CA VAL A 5 12.77 9.87 17.73
C VAL A 5 11.40 10.46 18.01
N LEU A 6 10.84 11.17 17.03
CA LEU A 6 9.46 11.61 17.02
C LEU A 6 8.60 10.59 16.30
N VAL A 7 7.44 10.25 16.87
CA VAL A 7 6.47 9.37 16.20
C VAL A 7 5.32 10.21 15.68
N ALA A 8 5.24 10.33 14.35
CA ALA A 8 4.23 11.12 13.63
C ALA A 8 2.93 10.33 13.46
N ASN A 9 2.40 9.81 14.56
CA ASN A 9 1.19 9.01 14.59
C ASN A 9 0.55 9.04 16.00
N ARG A 10 -0.53 8.28 16.20
CA ARG A 10 -1.30 8.23 17.44
C ARG A 10 -1.65 6.80 17.83
N GLY A 11 -2.23 6.65 19.02
CA GLY A 11 -2.82 5.38 19.46
C GLY A 11 -1.78 4.26 19.57
N GLU A 12 -2.18 3.05 19.17
CA GLU A 12 -1.38 1.85 19.45
C GLU A 12 -0.03 1.85 18.70
N ILE A 13 0.00 2.27 17.43
CA ILE A 13 1.23 2.24 16.63
C ILE A 13 2.29 3.21 17.17
N ALA A 14 1.85 4.34 17.74
CA ALA A 14 2.74 5.26 18.43
C ALA A 14 3.35 4.62 19.67
N VAL A 15 2.52 3.94 20.50
CA VAL A 15 3.00 3.21 21.67
C VAL A 15 3.96 2.07 21.27
N ARG A 16 3.67 1.33 20.20
CA ARG A 16 4.52 0.28 19.66
C ARG A 16 5.90 0.81 19.24
N ALA A 17 5.95 2.00 18.65
CA ALA A 17 7.18 2.67 18.26
C ALA A 17 7.96 3.18 19.48
N PHE A 18 7.29 3.79 20.46
CA PHE A 18 7.94 4.25 21.69
C PHE A 18 8.59 3.11 22.47
N ARG A 19 7.93 1.94 22.55
CA ARG A 19 8.54 0.73 23.16
C ARG A 19 9.85 0.34 22.49
N ALA A 20 9.88 0.28 21.15
CA ALA A 20 11.10 -0.06 20.41
C ALA A 20 12.21 1.01 20.57
N ALA A 21 11.84 2.29 20.51
CA ALA A 21 12.80 3.38 20.72
C ALA A 21 13.41 3.35 22.14
N TYR A 22 12.58 3.09 23.16
CA TYR A 22 13.01 2.94 24.54
C TYR A 22 13.96 1.75 24.73
N GLU A 23 13.64 0.59 24.15
CA GLU A 23 14.51 -0.60 24.17
C GLU A 23 15.89 -0.35 23.53
N LEU A 24 15.95 0.55 22.53
CA LEU A 24 17.18 0.99 21.88
C LEU A 24 17.87 2.15 22.60
N GLY A 25 17.32 2.64 23.72
CA GLY A 25 17.89 3.73 24.51
C GLY A 25 17.65 5.14 23.94
N ALA A 26 16.75 5.29 22.96
CA ALA A 26 16.39 6.58 22.39
C ALA A 26 15.29 7.27 23.21
N LYS A 27 15.35 8.60 23.27
CA LYS A 27 14.25 9.45 23.76
C LYS A 27 13.11 9.52 22.75
N THR A 28 11.90 9.71 23.24
CA THR A 28 10.68 9.62 22.44
C THR A 28 9.84 10.88 22.50
N VAL A 29 9.32 11.30 21.35
CA VAL A 29 8.47 12.49 21.21
C VAL A 29 7.13 12.10 20.61
N ALA A 30 6.04 12.42 21.31
CA ALA A 30 4.67 12.32 20.79
C ALA A 30 4.18 13.64 20.20
N VAL A 31 3.30 13.56 19.20
CA VAL A 31 2.53 14.70 18.70
C VAL A 31 1.05 14.43 18.85
N PHE A 32 0.27 15.45 19.21
CA PHE A 32 -1.17 15.28 19.42
C PHE A 32 -1.94 16.58 19.14
N PRO A 33 -3.12 16.52 18.49
CA PRO A 33 -4.06 17.64 18.49
C PRO A 33 -4.73 17.76 19.87
N HIS A 34 -5.31 18.93 20.15
CA HIS A 34 -5.98 19.21 21.42
C HIS A 34 -7.04 18.15 21.81
N GLU A 35 -7.77 17.62 20.84
CA GLU A 35 -8.81 16.61 21.04
C GLU A 35 -8.23 15.27 21.54
N ASP A 36 -6.97 14.96 21.20
CA ASP A 36 -6.26 13.75 21.61
C ASP A 36 -5.39 13.96 22.87
N ARG A 37 -5.52 15.09 23.58
CA ARG A 37 -4.75 15.38 24.81
C ARG A 37 -4.85 14.31 25.90
N GLY A 38 -5.93 13.51 25.90
CA GLY A 38 -6.12 12.39 26.83
C GLY A 38 -5.65 11.02 26.31
N SER A 39 -5.09 10.96 25.10
CA SER A 39 -4.69 9.71 24.45
C SER A 39 -3.48 9.07 25.14
N GLU A 40 -3.48 7.74 25.26
CA GLU A 40 -2.45 6.99 25.98
C GLU A 40 -1.05 7.21 25.39
N HIS A 41 -0.92 7.29 24.07
CA HIS A 41 0.38 7.44 23.41
C HIS A 41 1.14 8.69 23.86
N ARG A 42 0.42 9.79 24.14
CA ARG A 42 0.99 11.03 24.67
C ARG A 42 1.70 10.80 26.01
N LEU A 43 1.14 9.96 26.86
CA LEU A 43 1.67 9.66 28.20
C LEU A 43 2.81 8.62 28.18
N LYS A 44 3.01 7.94 27.05
CA LYS A 44 4.05 6.90 26.89
C LYS A 44 5.36 7.43 26.32
N ALA A 45 5.35 8.63 25.74
CA ALA A 45 6.56 9.30 25.27
C ALA A 45 7.27 10.07 26.40
N ASP A 46 8.57 10.34 26.24
CA ASP A 46 9.33 11.16 27.19
C ASP A 46 8.85 12.63 27.19
N GLU A 47 8.44 13.14 26.01
CA GLU A 47 7.87 14.47 25.85
C GLU A 47 6.78 14.48 24.75
N ALA A 48 5.93 15.51 24.74
CA ALA A 48 4.84 15.61 23.78
C ALA A 48 4.53 17.05 23.38
N TYR A 49 4.22 17.25 22.10
CA TYR A 49 3.95 18.56 21.49
C TYR A 49 2.54 18.60 20.90
N GLU A 50 1.78 19.66 21.25
CA GLU A 50 0.47 19.91 20.64
C GLU A 50 0.68 20.40 19.19
N ILE A 51 -0.08 19.85 18.24
CA ILE A 51 0.01 20.17 16.80
C ILE A 51 -1.35 20.57 16.23
N GLY A 52 -1.32 21.38 15.16
CA GLY A 52 -2.51 21.76 14.40
C GLY A 52 -3.51 22.66 15.14
N GLU A 53 -4.65 22.86 14.50
CA GLU A 53 -5.71 23.76 14.99
C GLU A 53 -6.82 22.99 15.71
N ARG A 54 -7.31 23.55 16.82
CA ARG A 54 -8.45 22.98 17.57
C ARG A 54 -9.68 22.86 16.69
N GLY A 55 -10.40 21.76 16.83
CA GLY A 55 -11.56 21.40 16.00
C GLY A 55 -11.21 20.61 14.74
N HIS A 56 -9.92 20.41 14.43
CA HIS A 56 -9.46 19.71 13.22
C HIS A 56 -8.49 18.55 13.52
N PRO A 57 -8.85 17.58 14.37
CA PRO A 57 -7.90 16.59 14.90
C PRO A 57 -7.25 15.70 13.85
N VAL A 58 -7.99 15.24 12.85
CA VAL A 58 -7.42 14.38 11.78
C VAL A 58 -6.49 15.18 10.89
N ARG A 59 -6.86 16.43 10.55
CA ARG A 59 -6.04 17.31 9.70
C ARG A 59 -4.69 17.61 10.35
N ALA A 60 -4.63 17.75 11.67
CA ALA A 60 -3.39 17.99 12.40
C ALA A 60 -2.35 16.88 12.15
N TYR A 61 -2.76 15.61 12.08
CA TYR A 61 -1.86 14.49 11.78
C TYR A 61 -1.48 14.36 10.29
N LEU A 62 -2.09 15.17 9.41
CA LEU A 62 -1.90 15.12 7.96
C LEU A 62 -1.10 16.29 7.41
N ASP A 63 -0.48 17.11 8.27
CA ASP A 63 0.34 18.24 7.85
C ASP A 63 1.84 17.96 8.03
N PRO A 64 2.59 17.72 6.94
CA PRO A 64 4.04 17.48 7.03
C PRO A 64 4.82 18.63 7.67
N ALA A 65 4.41 19.89 7.47
CA ALA A 65 5.14 21.04 7.99
C ALA A 65 5.03 21.13 9.52
N GLU A 66 3.82 20.91 10.05
CA GLU A 66 3.56 20.86 11.51
C GLU A 66 4.36 19.74 12.19
N ILE A 67 4.41 18.55 11.56
CA ILE A 67 5.16 17.40 12.09
C ILE A 67 6.66 17.69 12.12
N VAL A 68 7.20 18.28 11.05
CA VAL A 68 8.62 18.62 10.97
C VAL A 68 8.98 19.75 11.94
N ASP A 69 8.12 20.76 12.12
CA ASP A 69 8.30 21.81 13.14
C ASP A 69 8.38 21.21 14.56
N ALA A 70 7.46 20.30 14.90
CA ALA A 70 7.49 19.62 16.19
C ALA A 70 8.78 18.79 16.39
N ALA A 71 9.29 18.15 15.32
CA ALA A 71 10.55 17.41 15.37
C ALA A 71 11.75 18.34 15.58
N LEU A 72 11.79 19.48 14.89
CA LEU A 72 12.84 20.50 15.06
C LEU A 72 12.84 21.10 16.47
N ARG A 73 11.66 21.47 16.99
CA ARG A 73 11.50 22.05 18.35
C ARG A 73 11.85 21.08 19.48
N SER A 74 11.65 19.79 19.26
CA SER A 74 12.04 18.74 20.21
C SER A 74 13.50 18.29 20.05
N GLY A 75 14.15 18.63 18.93
CA GLY A 75 15.48 18.14 18.59
C GLY A 75 15.49 16.65 18.26
N ALA A 76 14.40 16.12 17.69
CA ALA A 76 14.35 14.75 17.21
C ALA A 76 15.23 14.58 15.95
N GLU A 77 16.00 13.50 15.91
CA GLU A 77 16.91 13.19 14.79
C GLU A 77 16.22 12.34 13.71
N ALA A 78 15.10 11.71 14.07
CA ALA A 78 14.31 10.89 13.18
C ALA A 78 12.80 11.01 13.43
N ILE A 79 12.02 10.87 12.36
CA ILE A 79 10.57 10.78 12.39
C ILE A 79 10.15 9.37 11.96
N TYR A 80 9.44 8.65 12.83
CA TYR A 80 8.78 7.39 12.50
C TYR A 80 7.29 7.63 12.25
N PRO A 81 6.76 7.32 11.05
CA PRO A 81 5.40 7.69 10.71
C PRO A 81 4.34 6.62 11.06
N GLY A 82 4.74 5.41 11.48
CA GLY A 82 3.81 4.31 11.72
C GLY A 82 3.10 3.87 10.44
N TYR A 83 1.78 3.66 10.51
CA TYR A 83 0.91 3.35 9.37
C TYR A 83 -0.25 4.33 9.26
N GLY A 84 -0.86 4.45 8.07
CA GLY A 84 -1.87 5.47 7.80
C GLY A 84 -1.30 6.89 7.88
N PHE A 85 -2.16 7.90 7.96
CA PHE A 85 -1.76 9.33 7.97
C PHE A 85 -0.72 9.67 6.89
N LEU A 86 0.48 10.06 7.30
CA LEU A 86 1.58 10.50 6.43
C LEU A 86 2.63 9.41 6.16
N SER A 87 2.41 8.17 6.60
CA SER A 87 3.38 7.07 6.43
C SER A 87 3.75 6.76 4.99
N GLU A 88 2.82 6.97 4.07
CA GLU A 88 3.05 6.77 2.64
C GLU A 88 3.12 8.11 1.88
N ASN A 89 3.16 9.24 2.58
CA ASN A 89 3.15 10.56 1.97
C ASN A 89 4.57 10.99 1.58
N PRO A 90 4.87 11.14 0.26
CA PRO A 90 6.21 11.51 -0.19
C PRO A 90 6.66 12.89 0.30
N ALA A 91 5.73 13.81 0.57
CA ALA A 91 6.03 15.15 1.03
C ALA A 91 6.58 15.16 2.46
N LEU A 92 6.14 14.25 3.34
CA LEU A 92 6.74 14.13 4.67
C LEU A 92 8.18 13.64 4.57
N ALA A 93 8.43 12.58 3.80
CA ALA A 93 9.79 12.07 3.59
C ALA A 93 10.71 13.15 3.00
N GLN A 94 10.23 13.92 2.03
CA GLN A 94 10.97 15.03 1.43
C GLN A 94 11.23 16.18 2.42
N ALA A 95 10.23 16.54 3.23
CA ALA A 95 10.36 17.58 4.25
C ALA A 95 11.35 17.19 5.35
N CYS A 96 11.36 15.90 5.77
CA CYS A 96 12.36 15.38 6.70
C CYS A 96 13.78 15.56 6.16
N VAL A 97 14.03 15.15 4.91
CA VAL A 97 15.34 15.30 4.26
C VAL A 97 15.75 16.78 4.19
N ALA A 98 14.84 17.68 3.80
CA ALA A 98 15.12 19.11 3.73
C ALA A 98 15.45 19.73 5.09
N ALA A 99 14.89 19.19 6.17
CA ALA A 99 15.14 19.62 7.55
C ALA A 99 16.35 18.92 8.21
N GLY A 100 17.02 18.00 7.51
CA GLY A 100 18.12 17.21 8.08
C GLY A 100 17.67 16.15 9.10
N ILE A 101 16.41 15.74 9.04
CA ILE A 101 15.80 14.73 9.92
C ILE A 101 15.66 13.42 9.14
N THR A 102 15.99 12.29 9.76
CA THR A 102 15.83 10.98 9.11
C THR A 102 14.36 10.57 9.08
N PHE A 103 13.81 10.35 7.89
CA PHE A 103 12.53 9.66 7.76
C PHE A 103 12.73 8.14 7.94
N VAL A 104 12.08 7.54 8.93
CA VAL A 104 12.15 6.09 9.17
C VAL A 104 11.16 5.37 8.25
N GLY A 105 11.57 5.23 7.00
CA GLY A 105 10.82 4.59 5.92
C GLY A 105 11.62 4.64 4.62
N PRO A 106 11.02 4.23 3.48
CA PRO A 106 11.68 4.33 2.18
C PRO A 106 11.78 5.79 1.68
N SER A 107 12.51 6.00 0.59
CA SER A 107 12.71 7.34 0.01
C SER A 107 11.40 7.92 -0.57
N SER A 108 11.36 9.26 -0.75
CA SER A 108 10.19 9.92 -1.37
C SER A 108 9.95 9.47 -2.82
N ASP A 109 11.00 9.06 -3.55
CA ASP A 109 10.89 8.50 -4.89
C ASP A 109 10.20 7.13 -4.87
N VAL A 110 10.58 6.26 -3.93
CA VAL A 110 9.94 4.96 -3.74
C VAL A 110 8.48 5.13 -3.32
N LEU A 111 8.19 6.03 -2.38
CA LEU A 111 6.81 6.34 -1.97
C LEU A 111 5.95 6.82 -3.15
N ARG A 112 6.49 7.66 -4.03
CA ARG A 112 5.80 8.10 -5.26
C ARG A 112 5.55 6.93 -6.22
N LEU A 113 6.54 6.06 -6.39
CA LEU A 113 6.44 4.89 -7.27
C LEU A 113 5.38 3.91 -6.77
N THR A 114 5.42 3.53 -5.50
CA THR A 114 4.50 2.53 -4.93
C THR A 114 3.09 3.09 -4.72
N GLY A 115 2.96 4.40 -4.43
CA GLY A 115 1.66 5.07 -4.35
C GLY A 115 0.95 5.23 -5.71
N ASN A 116 1.64 5.00 -6.83
CA ASN A 116 1.05 4.99 -8.16
C ASN A 116 0.90 3.55 -8.67
N LYS A 117 -0.34 3.06 -8.73
CA LYS A 117 -0.64 1.67 -9.11
C LYS A 117 -0.06 1.25 -10.47
N ALA A 118 -0.10 2.12 -11.47
CA ALA A 118 0.45 1.82 -12.79
C ALA A 118 1.98 1.70 -12.77
N SER A 119 2.65 2.57 -12.03
CA SER A 119 4.10 2.56 -11.86
C SER A 119 4.56 1.35 -11.06
N ALA A 120 3.85 1.00 -9.98
CA ALA A 120 4.11 -0.20 -9.18
C ALA A 120 3.94 -1.49 -10.00
N VAL A 121 2.88 -1.60 -10.80
CA VAL A 121 2.66 -2.74 -11.70
C VAL A 121 3.74 -2.84 -12.79
N ALA A 122 4.17 -1.70 -13.35
CA ALA A 122 5.25 -1.68 -14.33
C ALA A 122 6.58 -2.16 -13.71
N ALA A 123 6.89 -1.72 -12.49
CA ALA A 123 8.06 -2.19 -11.75
C ALA A 123 7.98 -3.67 -11.38
N ALA A 124 6.81 -4.17 -10.95
CA ALA A 124 6.60 -5.59 -10.71
C ALA A 124 6.84 -6.43 -11.98
N ARG A 125 6.34 -5.97 -13.13
CA ARG A 125 6.60 -6.62 -14.42
C ARG A 125 8.09 -6.60 -14.79
N ALA A 126 8.79 -5.49 -14.57
CA ALA A 126 10.23 -5.37 -14.82
C ALA A 126 11.04 -6.34 -13.93
N ALA A 127 10.60 -6.53 -12.68
CA ALA A 127 11.18 -7.49 -11.74
C ALA A 127 10.85 -8.96 -12.05
N GLY A 128 10.08 -9.25 -13.11
CA GLY A 128 9.62 -10.60 -13.45
C GLY A 128 8.51 -11.13 -12.55
N VAL A 129 7.91 -10.29 -11.71
CA VAL A 129 6.82 -10.67 -10.81
C VAL A 129 5.51 -10.76 -11.60
N PRO A 130 4.72 -11.84 -11.45
CA PRO A 130 3.43 -11.95 -12.10
C PRO A 130 2.50 -10.80 -11.71
N VAL A 131 1.89 -10.15 -12.70
CA VAL A 131 0.90 -9.09 -12.53
C VAL A 131 -0.37 -9.45 -13.28
N LEU A 132 -1.51 -8.86 -12.90
CA LEU A 132 -2.74 -9.02 -13.67
C LEU A 132 -2.55 -8.47 -15.09
N ALA A 133 -2.75 -9.35 -16.07
CA ALA A 133 -2.82 -8.93 -17.45
C ALA A 133 -4.09 -8.10 -17.64
N ASN A 134 -3.95 -6.99 -18.36
CA ASN A 134 -5.04 -6.07 -18.65
C ASN A 134 -4.90 -5.50 -20.05
N VAL A 135 -6.03 -5.06 -20.58
CA VAL A 135 -6.15 -4.24 -21.77
C VAL A 135 -6.25 -2.79 -21.32
N ALA A 136 -5.49 -1.91 -21.96
CA ALA A 136 -5.51 -0.49 -21.66
C ALA A 136 -6.92 0.11 -21.86
N PRO A 137 -7.27 1.18 -21.15
CA PRO A 137 -8.53 1.87 -21.35
C PRO A 137 -8.71 2.34 -22.80
N SER A 138 -9.84 2.04 -23.42
CA SER A 138 -10.16 2.47 -24.79
C SER A 138 -11.66 2.75 -24.97
N LEU A 139 -11.95 3.54 -25.99
CA LEU A 139 -13.30 3.84 -26.50
C LEU A 139 -13.69 2.94 -27.68
N ASP A 140 -12.77 2.12 -28.18
CA ASP A 140 -13.01 1.23 -29.30
C ASP A 140 -13.34 -0.19 -28.82
N VAL A 141 -14.57 -0.64 -29.10
CA VAL A 141 -15.04 -1.98 -28.72
C VAL A 141 -14.23 -3.06 -29.40
N ASP A 142 -13.85 -2.87 -30.67
CA ASP A 142 -13.15 -3.87 -31.47
C ASP A 142 -11.72 -4.05 -30.92
N GLU A 143 -11.00 -2.95 -30.70
CA GLU A 143 -9.66 -2.95 -30.10
C GLU A 143 -9.65 -3.63 -28.72
N VAL A 144 -10.62 -3.29 -27.85
CA VAL A 144 -10.75 -3.87 -26.52
C VAL A 144 -11.00 -5.38 -26.63
N CYS A 145 -11.92 -5.80 -27.50
CA CYS A 145 -12.29 -7.20 -27.64
C CYS A 145 -11.14 -8.04 -28.22
N GLU A 146 -10.45 -7.54 -29.25
CA GLU A 146 -9.32 -8.24 -29.88
C GLU A 146 -8.18 -8.44 -28.87
N THR A 147 -7.83 -7.40 -28.13
CA THR A 147 -6.75 -7.49 -27.14
C THR A 147 -7.16 -8.37 -25.95
N ALA A 148 -8.39 -8.22 -25.45
CA ALA A 148 -8.87 -8.98 -24.29
C ALA A 148 -9.09 -10.47 -24.60
N ALA A 149 -9.29 -10.85 -25.85
CA ALA A 149 -9.35 -12.25 -26.26
C ALA A 149 -8.02 -13.00 -26.02
N THR A 150 -6.90 -12.29 -25.84
CA THR A 150 -5.59 -12.88 -25.49
C THR A 150 -5.40 -13.12 -23.99
N LEU A 151 -6.32 -12.62 -23.15
CA LEU A 151 -6.26 -12.78 -21.69
C LEU A 151 -6.78 -14.14 -21.25
N THR A 152 -6.38 -14.55 -20.04
CA THR A 152 -6.95 -15.72 -19.37
C THR A 152 -8.31 -15.38 -18.77
N PHE A 153 -9.35 -16.09 -19.18
CA PHE A 153 -10.70 -15.94 -18.62
C PHE A 153 -10.84 -16.70 -17.29
N PRO A 154 -11.68 -16.23 -16.35
CA PRO A 154 -12.58 -15.08 -16.47
C PRO A 154 -11.88 -13.72 -16.43
N VAL A 155 -12.50 -12.71 -17.03
CA VAL A 155 -12.04 -11.31 -17.02
C VAL A 155 -13.09 -10.39 -16.39
N PHE A 156 -12.65 -9.25 -15.87
CA PHE A 156 -13.52 -8.15 -15.49
C PHE A 156 -13.47 -7.05 -16.56
N VAL A 157 -14.65 -6.66 -17.07
CA VAL A 157 -14.83 -5.42 -17.83
C VAL A 157 -15.15 -4.32 -16.82
N LYS A 158 -14.40 -3.22 -16.85
CA LYS A 158 -14.52 -2.10 -15.89
C LYS A 158 -14.59 -0.76 -16.61
N ALA A 159 -15.52 0.10 -16.19
CA ALA A 159 -15.53 1.49 -16.61
C ALA A 159 -14.42 2.30 -15.91
N VAL A 160 -13.76 3.21 -16.63
CA VAL A 160 -12.74 4.11 -16.05
C VAL A 160 -13.36 5.06 -15.03
N ALA A 161 -14.51 5.65 -15.35
CA ALA A 161 -15.24 6.55 -14.49
C ALA A 161 -16.09 5.83 -13.41
N GLY A 162 -16.07 4.49 -13.35
CA GLY A 162 -16.88 3.69 -12.44
C GLY A 162 -16.33 3.64 -11.01
N GLY A 163 -17.18 3.97 -10.03
CA GLY A 163 -16.85 3.89 -8.59
C GLY A 163 -17.83 3.01 -7.80
N GLY A 164 -17.36 2.35 -6.74
CA GLY A 164 -18.20 1.62 -5.79
C GLY A 164 -18.81 0.30 -6.31
N GLY A 165 -18.17 -0.35 -7.29
CA GLY A 165 -18.63 -1.61 -7.88
C GLY A 165 -19.69 -1.46 -8.98
N ARG A 166 -20.05 -0.23 -9.35
CA ARG A 166 -20.90 0.06 -10.52
C ARG A 166 -20.03 0.12 -11.79
N GLY A 167 -20.52 -0.44 -12.90
CA GLY A 167 -19.75 -0.52 -14.14
C GLY A 167 -18.63 -1.57 -14.17
N MET A 168 -18.67 -2.57 -13.27
CA MET A 168 -17.78 -3.74 -13.30
C MET A 168 -18.57 -5.01 -13.59
N ARG A 169 -18.14 -5.80 -14.56
CA ARG A 169 -18.81 -7.05 -14.95
C ARG A 169 -17.81 -8.17 -15.17
N ARG A 170 -18.08 -9.32 -14.55
CA ARG A 170 -17.35 -10.57 -14.80
C ARG A 170 -17.81 -11.18 -16.11
N VAL A 171 -16.85 -11.66 -16.90
CA VAL A 171 -17.07 -12.39 -18.14
C VAL A 171 -16.29 -13.68 -18.07
N ASP A 172 -17.00 -14.81 -18.05
CA ASP A 172 -16.39 -16.14 -17.93
C ASP A 172 -15.99 -16.74 -19.29
N ASP A 173 -16.63 -16.32 -20.37
CA ASP A 173 -16.45 -16.88 -21.71
C ASP A 173 -16.13 -15.77 -22.72
N PRO A 174 -15.08 -15.91 -23.55
CA PRO A 174 -14.72 -14.95 -24.59
C PRO A 174 -15.87 -14.56 -25.53
N SER A 175 -16.80 -15.48 -25.82
CA SER A 175 -17.96 -15.23 -26.67
C SER A 175 -18.92 -14.17 -26.10
N ARG A 176 -18.87 -13.92 -24.79
CA ARG A 176 -19.69 -12.93 -24.09
C ARG A 176 -18.99 -11.58 -23.90
N LEU A 177 -17.72 -11.47 -24.30
CA LEU A 177 -16.90 -10.30 -24.05
C LEU A 177 -17.45 -9.05 -24.73
N ARG A 178 -17.76 -9.12 -26.04
CA ARG A 178 -18.27 -7.96 -26.79
C ARG A 178 -19.55 -7.39 -26.18
N GLU A 179 -20.52 -8.26 -25.89
CA GLU A 179 -21.78 -7.87 -25.27
C GLU A 179 -21.54 -7.16 -23.91
N ALA A 180 -20.60 -7.69 -23.12
CA ALA A 180 -20.25 -7.11 -21.82
C ALA A 180 -19.55 -5.74 -21.96
N VAL A 181 -18.59 -5.60 -22.89
CA VAL A 181 -17.88 -4.35 -23.20
C VAL A 181 -18.87 -3.27 -23.63
N GLU A 182 -19.68 -3.52 -24.66
CA GLU A 182 -20.64 -2.55 -25.16
C GLU A 182 -21.64 -2.11 -24.08
N SER A 183 -22.11 -3.05 -23.27
CA SER A 183 -23.03 -2.75 -22.19
C SER A 183 -22.38 -1.93 -21.07
N ALA A 184 -21.13 -2.22 -20.70
CA ALA A 184 -20.40 -1.44 -19.70
C ALA A 184 -20.16 -0.01 -20.18
N MET A 185 -19.79 0.17 -21.45
CA MET A 185 -19.62 1.50 -22.06
C MET A 185 -20.92 2.30 -22.07
N ARG A 186 -22.06 1.68 -22.43
CA ARG A 186 -23.38 2.34 -22.40
C ARG A 186 -23.78 2.78 -21.00
N GLU A 187 -23.53 1.95 -19.99
CA GLU A 187 -23.82 2.28 -18.59
C GLU A 187 -22.94 3.44 -18.10
N ALA A 188 -21.64 3.40 -18.41
CA ALA A 188 -20.69 4.43 -18.05
C ALA A 188 -21.02 5.78 -18.70
N ASP A 189 -21.45 5.78 -19.97
CA ASP A 189 -21.96 6.97 -20.67
C ASP A 189 -23.13 7.60 -19.92
N GLY A 190 -24.16 6.80 -19.64
CA GLY A 190 -25.39 7.29 -19.06
C GLY A 190 -25.23 7.78 -17.62
N ALA A 191 -24.29 7.21 -16.88
CA ALA A 191 -24.06 7.56 -15.48
C ALA A 191 -23.02 8.67 -15.28
N PHE A 192 -21.98 8.72 -16.13
CA PHE A 192 -20.78 9.54 -15.89
C PHE A 192 -20.34 10.35 -17.11
N GLY A 193 -20.95 10.16 -18.29
CA GLY A 193 -20.57 10.84 -19.53
C GLY A 193 -19.20 10.41 -20.08
N ASP A 194 -18.65 9.30 -19.59
CA ASP A 194 -17.39 8.72 -20.04
C ASP A 194 -17.58 7.25 -20.37
N ARG A 195 -17.37 6.92 -21.65
CA ARG A 195 -17.56 5.57 -22.21
C ARG A 195 -16.33 4.70 -22.11
N THR A 196 -15.23 5.20 -21.56
CA THR A 196 -13.96 4.50 -21.54
C THR A 196 -14.03 3.28 -20.62
N VAL A 197 -13.65 2.12 -21.16
CA VAL A 197 -13.58 0.86 -20.41
C VAL A 197 -12.21 0.23 -20.54
N PHE A 198 -11.84 -0.60 -19.57
CA PHE A 198 -10.68 -1.45 -19.60
C PHE A 198 -11.06 -2.87 -19.18
N VAL A 199 -10.23 -3.85 -19.55
CA VAL A 199 -10.46 -5.27 -19.21
C VAL A 199 -9.26 -5.80 -18.45
N GLU A 200 -9.47 -6.52 -17.37
CA GLU A 200 -8.40 -7.19 -16.63
C GLU A 200 -8.76 -8.65 -16.35
N GLU A 201 -7.75 -9.51 -16.21
CA GLU A 201 -8.00 -10.86 -15.71
C GLU A 201 -8.63 -10.83 -14.31
N ALA A 202 -9.56 -11.76 -14.06
CA ALA A 202 -10.15 -11.94 -12.75
C ALA A 202 -9.38 -13.03 -11.98
N VAL A 203 -9.12 -12.76 -10.70
CA VAL A 203 -8.74 -13.82 -9.74
C VAL A 203 -10.00 -14.19 -8.97
N ILE A 204 -10.46 -15.42 -9.15
CA ILE A 204 -11.70 -15.91 -8.54
C ILE A 204 -11.37 -16.53 -7.18
N GLU A 205 -12.19 -16.18 -6.19
CA GLU A 205 -12.04 -16.63 -4.80
C GLU A 205 -10.59 -16.54 -4.31
N PRO A 206 -9.92 -15.38 -4.50
CA PRO A 206 -8.51 -15.27 -4.18
C PRO A 206 -8.31 -15.31 -2.67
N ARG A 207 -7.24 -15.98 -2.26
CA ARG A 207 -6.59 -15.65 -1.00
C ARG A 207 -5.82 -14.34 -1.17
N HIS A 208 -5.85 -13.50 -0.16
CA HIS A 208 -5.00 -12.32 -0.07
C HIS A 208 -3.76 -12.72 0.74
N ILE A 209 -2.64 -12.89 0.05
CA ILE A 209 -1.36 -13.28 0.65
C ILE A 209 -0.40 -12.12 0.53
N GLU A 210 0.28 -11.78 1.61
CA GLU A 210 1.22 -10.67 1.64
C GLU A 210 2.55 -11.08 2.23
N VAL A 211 3.65 -10.53 1.74
CA VAL A 211 5.01 -10.88 2.18
C VAL A 211 5.65 -9.71 2.89
N GLN A 212 6.15 -9.96 4.10
CA GLN A 212 6.91 -8.96 4.84
C GLN A 212 8.31 -8.83 4.25
N ILE A 213 8.71 -7.62 3.91
CA ILE A 213 10.06 -7.26 3.47
C ILE A 213 10.77 -6.46 4.55
N LEU A 214 12.07 -6.72 4.72
CA LEU A 214 13.01 -5.84 5.38
C LEU A 214 14.20 -5.61 4.45
N ALA A 215 14.54 -4.36 4.22
CA ALA A 215 15.67 -3.96 3.39
C ALA A 215 16.54 -2.91 4.08
N ASP A 216 17.86 -3.01 3.93
CA ASP A 216 18.80 -2.03 4.46
C ASP A 216 19.25 -0.99 3.41
N GLY A 217 20.03 0.00 3.84
CA GLY A 217 20.58 1.03 2.95
C GLY A 217 21.73 0.56 2.05
N ALA A 218 22.16 -0.70 2.15
CA ALA A 218 23.22 -1.29 1.34
C ALA A 218 22.67 -2.20 0.22
N GLY A 219 21.34 -2.30 0.09
CA GLY A 219 20.67 -3.12 -0.92
C GLY A 219 20.45 -4.57 -0.51
N ASN A 220 20.71 -4.92 0.75
CA ASN A 220 20.32 -6.24 1.25
C ASN A 220 18.80 -6.26 1.47
N VAL A 221 18.15 -7.30 0.97
CA VAL A 221 16.71 -7.48 1.08
C VAL A 221 16.44 -8.90 1.54
N ILE A 222 15.64 -9.03 2.60
CA ILE A 222 15.12 -10.30 3.11
C ILE A 222 13.59 -10.24 3.19
N HIS A 223 12.97 -11.40 3.22
CA HIS A 223 11.57 -11.54 3.61
C HIS A 223 11.44 -12.17 5.00
N LEU A 224 10.36 -11.84 5.71
CA LEU A 224 9.97 -12.50 6.98
C LEU A 224 8.71 -13.35 6.76
N PHE A 225 8.77 -14.20 5.72
CA PHE A 225 7.66 -15.02 5.25
C PHE A 225 6.40 -14.21 4.88
N GLU A 226 5.30 -14.93 4.67
CA GLU A 226 4.02 -14.42 4.26
C GLU A 226 2.98 -14.43 5.39
N ARG A 227 1.92 -13.63 5.20
CA ARG A 227 0.70 -13.63 6.00
C ARG A 227 -0.51 -13.89 5.10
N ASP A 228 -1.51 -14.57 5.65
CA ASP A 228 -2.83 -14.69 5.03
C ASP A 228 -3.77 -13.66 5.63
N CYS A 229 -4.25 -12.76 4.79
CA CYS A 229 -5.17 -11.67 5.13
C CYS A 229 -6.50 -11.79 4.37
N SER A 230 -6.89 -13.01 4.00
CA SER A 230 -8.09 -13.29 3.20
C SER A 230 -9.40 -13.07 3.95
N LEU A 231 -9.38 -13.12 5.28
CA LEU A 231 -10.55 -12.88 6.12
C LEU A 231 -10.85 -11.38 6.20
N GLN A 232 -11.62 -10.91 5.22
CA GLN A 232 -11.94 -9.51 5.02
C GLN A 232 -13.44 -9.24 5.11
N ARG A 233 -13.80 -8.02 5.52
CA ARG A 233 -15.16 -7.49 5.43
C ARG A 233 -15.11 -6.17 4.67
N ARG A 234 -15.83 -6.08 3.54
CA ARG A 234 -15.80 -4.90 2.65
C ARG A 234 -14.37 -4.49 2.25
N HIS A 235 -13.55 -5.47 1.88
CA HIS A 235 -12.14 -5.28 1.49
C HIS A 235 -11.22 -4.73 2.59
N GLN A 236 -11.63 -4.79 3.85
CA GLN A 236 -10.78 -4.47 5.00
C GLN A 236 -10.40 -5.75 5.72
N LYS A 237 -9.12 -5.90 6.04
CA LYS A 237 -8.58 -7.03 6.81
C LYS A 237 -9.20 -7.03 8.22
N VAL A 238 -9.63 -8.21 8.67
CA VAL A 238 -10.28 -8.41 9.98
C VAL A 238 -9.49 -9.39 10.83
N VAL A 239 -8.96 -10.44 10.20
CA VAL A 239 -8.11 -11.45 10.84
C VAL A 239 -6.96 -11.77 9.91
N GLU A 240 -5.75 -11.74 10.45
CA GLU A 240 -4.51 -12.07 9.76
C GLU A 240 -3.83 -13.28 10.43
N LEU A 241 -3.26 -14.18 9.62
CA LEU A 241 -2.59 -15.40 10.09
C LEU A 241 -1.17 -15.47 9.54
N ALA A 242 -0.23 -15.96 10.35
CA ALA A 242 1.17 -16.14 9.94
C ALA A 242 1.75 -17.46 10.50
N PRO A 243 2.44 -18.29 9.67
CA PRO A 243 2.44 -18.23 8.21
C PRO A 243 1.05 -18.55 7.62
N ALA A 244 0.87 -18.40 6.32
CA ALA A 244 -0.40 -18.68 5.67
C ALA A 244 -0.77 -20.18 5.81
N PRO A 245 -1.93 -20.53 6.40
CA PRO A 245 -2.32 -21.91 6.61
C PRO A 245 -2.56 -22.62 5.27
N HIS A 246 -2.19 -23.89 5.16
CA HIS A 246 -2.42 -24.71 3.97
C HIS A 246 -1.91 -24.12 2.63
N LEU A 247 -0.93 -23.22 2.67
CA LEU A 247 -0.25 -22.74 1.46
C LEU A 247 0.82 -23.75 1.06
N ASP A 248 0.82 -24.16 -0.21
CA ASP A 248 1.86 -25.06 -0.73
C ASP A 248 3.27 -24.47 -0.49
N PRO A 249 4.22 -25.22 0.10
CA PRO A 249 5.55 -24.69 0.42
C PRO A 249 6.34 -24.19 -0.79
N GLN A 250 6.15 -24.78 -1.99
CA GLN A 250 6.82 -24.30 -3.20
C GLN A 250 6.21 -22.99 -3.68
N LEU A 251 4.88 -22.86 -3.63
CA LEU A 251 4.19 -21.61 -3.91
C LEU A 251 4.58 -20.51 -2.93
N ARG A 252 4.63 -20.80 -1.63
CA ARG A 252 5.13 -19.86 -0.61
C ARG A 252 6.50 -19.31 -0.98
N ARG A 253 7.42 -20.21 -1.35
CA ARG A 253 8.78 -19.82 -1.75
C ARG A 253 8.75 -18.89 -2.96
N ARG A 254 7.98 -19.23 -4.01
CA ARG A 254 7.84 -18.36 -5.20
C ARG A 254 7.30 -16.97 -4.85
N ILE A 255 6.23 -16.89 -4.06
CA ILE A 255 5.63 -15.61 -3.65
C ILE A 255 6.63 -14.77 -2.84
N CYS A 256 7.39 -15.40 -1.93
CA CYS A 256 8.41 -14.71 -1.15
C CYS A 256 9.59 -14.24 -2.01
N ASP A 257 10.07 -15.09 -2.92
CA ASP A 257 11.17 -14.77 -3.85
C ASP A 257 10.77 -13.61 -4.78
N ASP A 258 9.53 -13.60 -5.27
CA ASP A 258 8.97 -12.52 -6.09
C ASP A 258 8.85 -11.20 -5.33
N ALA A 259 8.41 -11.23 -4.07
CA ALA A 259 8.35 -10.03 -3.23
C ALA A 259 9.74 -9.43 -2.99
N VAL A 260 10.76 -10.27 -2.79
CA VAL A 260 12.16 -9.84 -2.66
C VAL A 260 12.69 -9.28 -3.99
N ALA A 261 12.37 -9.91 -5.13
CA ALA A 261 12.76 -9.42 -6.44
C ALA A 261 12.16 -8.03 -6.71
N PHE A 262 10.87 -7.83 -6.45
CA PHE A 262 10.22 -6.53 -6.55
C PHE A 262 10.87 -5.46 -5.68
N ALA A 263 11.10 -5.77 -4.40
CA ALA A 263 11.73 -4.84 -3.47
C ALA A 263 13.15 -4.44 -3.92
N ARG A 264 13.92 -5.35 -4.53
CA ARG A 264 15.22 -5.03 -5.11
C ARG A 264 15.11 -4.13 -6.35
N GLU A 265 14.18 -4.42 -7.25
CA GLU A 265 13.96 -3.64 -8.48
C GLU A 265 13.68 -2.17 -8.19
N ILE A 266 12.87 -1.88 -7.18
CA ILE A 266 12.52 -0.50 -6.83
C ILE A 266 13.54 0.18 -5.89
N GLY A 267 14.62 -0.51 -5.53
CA GLY A 267 15.62 0.00 -4.57
C GLY A 267 15.01 0.24 -3.18
N TYR A 268 14.16 -0.67 -2.70
CA TYR A 268 13.45 -0.51 -1.43
C TYR A 268 14.40 -0.49 -0.23
N SER A 269 14.00 0.22 0.82
CA SER A 269 14.66 0.24 2.13
C SER A 269 13.63 0.31 3.25
N ASN A 270 14.03 -0.09 4.47
CA ASN A 270 13.16 -0.21 5.64
C ASN A 270 12.19 -1.41 5.58
N ALA A 271 11.14 -1.40 6.40
CA ALA A 271 10.07 -2.39 6.38
C ALA A 271 9.01 -2.04 5.34
N GLY A 272 8.49 -3.05 4.65
CA GLY A 272 7.42 -2.91 3.67
C GLY A 272 6.69 -4.24 3.48
N THR A 273 5.51 -4.20 2.87
CA THR A 273 4.73 -5.41 2.60
C THR A 273 4.32 -5.45 1.13
N VAL A 274 4.60 -6.56 0.44
CA VAL A 274 4.18 -6.79 -0.96
C VAL A 274 2.97 -7.70 -0.95
N GLU A 275 1.88 -7.29 -1.60
CA GLU A 275 0.59 -7.98 -1.56
C GLU A 275 0.28 -8.71 -2.87
N PHE A 276 -0.30 -9.89 -2.75
CA PHE A 276 -0.65 -10.78 -3.83
C PHE A 276 -2.08 -11.32 -3.69
N LEU A 277 -2.75 -11.52 -4.83
CA LEU A 277 -3.90 -12.42 -4.90
C LEU A 277 -3.40 -13.79 -5.31
N VAL A 278 -3.87 -14.84 -4.64
CA VAL A 278 -3.54 -16.24 -4.93
C VAL A 278 -4.83 -17.00 -5.19
N SER A 279 -5.01 -17.53 -6.40
CA SER A 279 -6.16 -18.38 -6.74
C SER A 279 -6.00 -19.81 -6.23
N PRO A 280 -7.11 -20.58 -6.14
CA PRO A 280 -7.09 -21.97 -5.68
C PRO A 280 -6.17 -22.92 -6.48
N ASP A 281 -5.91 -22.61 -7.75
CA ASP A 281 -5.00 -23.35 -8.64
C ASP A 281 -3.51 -23.01 -8.42
N GLY A 282 -3.20 -22.08 -7.51
CA GLY A 282 -1.85 -21.68 -7.16
C GLY A 282 -1.25 -20.60 -8.06
N ARG A 283 -2.02 -19.99 -8.96
CA ARG A 283 -1.61 -18.77 -9.67
C ARG A 283 -1.62 -17.60 -8.67
N HIS A 284 -0.53 -16.84 -8.62
CA HIS A 284 -0.42 -15.62 -7.81
C HIS A 284 -0.11 -14.41 -8.68
N VAL A 285 -0.60 -13.24 -8.27
CA VAL A 285 -0.38 -11.96 -8.98
C VAL A 285 -0.19 -10.82 -7.98
N PHE A 286 0.76 -9.94 -8.26
CA PHE A 286 1.00 -8.72 -7.50
C PHE A 286 -0.20 -7.77 -7.58
N ILE A 287 -0.52 -7.14 -6.44
CA ILE A 287 -1.58 -6.13 -6.33
C ILE A 287 -0.97 -4.75 -6.07
N GLU A 288 -0.19 -4.67 -5.00
CA GLU A 288 0.35 -3.45 -4.45
C GLU A 288 1.52 -3.73 -3.52
N MET A 289 2.20 -2.67 -3.13
CA MET A 289 3.12 -2.68 -2.01
C MET A 289 2.69 -1.58 -1.05
N ASN A 290 2.62 -1.93 0.23
CA ASN A 290 2.48 -0.99 1.33
C ASN A 290 3.89 -0.60 1.80
N PRO A 291 4.41 0.60 1.47
CA PRO A 291 5.79 1.00 1.69
C PRO A 291 6.03 1.50 3.12
N ARG A 292 5.55 0.72 4.10
CA ARG A 292 5.52 1.02 5.53
C ARG A 292 5.39 -0.27 6.35
N ILE A 293 5.32 -0.14 7.68
CA ILE A 293 4.95 -1.23 8.60
C ILE A 293 3.53 -1.76 8.33
#